data_AF-A0A2W6E645-F1
#
_entry.id   AF-A0A2W6E645-F1
#
_cell.length_a   1.000
_cell.length_b   1.000
_cell.length_c   1.000
_cell.angle_alpha   90.00
_cell.angle_beta   90.00
_cell.angle_gamma   90.00
#
_symmetry.space_group_name_H-M   'P 1'
#
loop_
_entity.id
_entity.type
_entity.pdbx_description
1 polymer ?
#
loop_
_entity_poly.entity_id
_entity_poly.type
_entity_poly.pdbx_seq_one_letter_code
_entity_poly.pdbx_strand_id
1 'polypeptide(L)'
;MPGQLVTVRNRQWVVADVSRGEVASSDPHVLTGRAPHLVSLASIEDDARDEELSVVWELEPSTVVHDVAVLPSPEHGFDEPSELAAFLHAVRWGAIASADTTALQAPFRSGIQIEDYQLDPVVRALSMPRTKLLIAD
;
A
#
# COMPACT_ATOMS: atom_id res chain seq x y z
N MET A 1 4.48 11.28 -11.98
CA MET A 1 5.94 11.05 -12.08
C MET A 1 6.31 9.83 -11.25
N PRO A 2 7.44 9.13 -11.50
CA PRO A 2 7.91 8.07 -10.61
C PRO A 2 8.01 8.56 -9.16
N GLY A 3 7.66 7.71 -8.20
CA GLY A 3 7.59 8.02 -6.77
C GLY A 3 6.32 8.76 -6.32
N GLN A 4 5.40 9.10 -7.23
CA GLN A 4 4.17 9.81 -6.89
C GLN A 4 3.10 8.86 -6.33
N LEU A 5 2.41 9.29 -5.27
CA LEU A 5 1.27 8.57 -4.72
C LEU A 5 0.02 8.83 -5.56
N VAL A 6 -0.66 7.76 -5.97
CA VAL A 6 -1.90 7.82 -6.75
C VAL A 6 -2.95 6.86 -6.20
N THR A 7 -4.22 7.21 -6.40
CA THR A 7 -5.34 6.30 -6.19
C THR A 7 -5.88 5.85 -7.54
N VAL A 8 -5.91 4.54 -7.75
CA VAL A 8 -6.46 3.91 -8.97
C VAL A 8 -7.34 2.75 -8.52
N ARG A 9 -8.58 2.69 -9.04
CA ARG A 9 -9.59 1.67 -8.68
C ARG A 9 -9.82 1.56 -7.16
N ASN A 10 -9.87 2.71 -6.49
CA ASN A 10 -10.09 2.84 -5.04
C ASN A 10 -9.00 2.20 -4.16
N ARG A 11 -7.80 1.98 -4.71
CA ARG A 11 -6.61 1.49 -3.99
C ARG A 11 -5.45 2.48 -4.09
N GLN A 12 -4.52 2.43 -3.14
CA GLN A 12 -3.35 3.31 -3.12
C GLN A 12 -2.12 2.66 -3.77
N TRP A 13 -1.45 3.41 -4.62
CA TRP A 13 -0.29 2.95 -5.37
C TRP A 13 0.79 4.03 -5.43
N VAL A 14 2.04 3.61 -5.59
CA VAL A 14 3.14 4.49 -5.97
C VAL A 14 3.48 4.25 -7.44
N VAL A 15 3.67 5.32 -8.19
CA VAL A 15 4.09 5.25 -9.59
C VAL A 15 5.53 4.74 -9.66
N ALA A 16 5.73 3.57 -10.26
CA ALA A 16 7.04 2.99 -10.49
C ALA A 16 7.68 3.52 -11.79
N ASP A 17 6.89 3.57 -12.86
CA ASP A 17 7.35 4.04 -14.18
C ASP A 17 6.21 4.70 -14.97
N VAL A 18 6.58 5.62 -15.87
CA VAL A 18 5.65 6.28 -16.80
C VAL A 18 6.25 6.26 -18.19
N SER A 19 5.66 5.48 -19.09
CA SER A 19 6.02 5.44 -20.50
C SER A 19 4.96 6.16 -21.34
N ARG A 20 5.41 7.10 -22.18
CA ARG A 20 4.54 7.84 -23.08
C ARG A 20 4.46 7.12 -24.42
N GLY A 21 3.25 6.82 -24.87
CA GLY A 21 3.01 6.28 -26.21
C GLY A 21 3.40 7.28 -27.30
N GLU A 22 4.01 6.80 -28.38
CA GLU A 22 4.45 7.66 -29.49
C GLU A 22 3.29 8.08 -30.41
N VAL A 23 2.21 7.32 -30.42
CA VAL A 23 1.08 7.51 -31.34
C VAL A 23 -0.06 8.22 -30.61
N ALA A 24 -0.28 9.49 -30.95
CA ALA A 24 -1.41 10.27 -30.43
C ALA A 24 -2.74 10.01 -31.17
N SER A 25 -2.66 9.53 -32.42
CA SER A 25 -3.73 9.01 -33.28
C SER A 25 -3.27 9.06 -34.76
N SER A 26 -3.76 8.15 -35.61
CA SER A 26 -3.80 8.32 -37.07
C SER A 26 -5.23 8.21 -37.66
N ASP A 27 -6.28 8.25 -36.83
CA ASP A 27 -7.67 7.90 -37.19
C ASP A 27 -8.72 8.83 -36.51
N PRO A 28 -9.81 9.30 -37.18
CA PRO A 28 -10.76 10.27 -36.61
C PRO A 28 -11.73 9.75 -35.53
N HIS A 29 -11.75 8.44 -35.22
CA HIS A 29 -12.59 7.85 -34.16
C HIS A 29 -11.86 7.69 -32.81
N VAL A 30 -10.73 8.38 -32.62
CA VAL A 30 -9.77 8.08 -31.54
C VAL A 30 -10.08 8.79 -30.21
N LEU A 31 -10.10 7.97 -29.15
CA LEU A 31 -10.74 8.24 -27.85
C LEU A 31 -10.06 9.25 -26.92
N THR A 32 -8.81 9.67 -27.14
CA THR A 32 -8.12 10.61 -26.22
C THR A 32 -7.42 11.78 -26.91
N GLY A 33 -7.27 11.76 -28.25
CA GLY A 33 -6.59 12.80 -29.05
C GLY A 33 -5.15 13.13 -28.61
N ARG A 34 -4.58 12.34 -27.70
CA ARG A 34 -3.30 12.54 -27.04
C ARG A 34 -2.57 11.21 -26.96
N ALA A 35 -1.25 11.29 -27.01
CA ALA A 35 -0.37 10.18 -26.71
C ALA A 35 -0.73 9.60 -25.31
N PRO A 36 -1.16 8.34 -25.23
CA PRO A 36 -1.54 7.74 -23.95
C PRO A 36 -0.30 7.51 -23.08
N HIS A 37 -0.49 7.47 -21.76
CA HIS A 37 0.57 7.12 -20.81
C HIS A 37 0.32 5.72 -20.25
N LEU A 38 1.29 4.82 -20.46
CA LEU A 38 1.36 3.57 -19.73
C LEU A 38 2.03 3.84 -18.38
N VAL A 39 1.31 3.61 -17.30
CA VAL A 39 1.79 3.86 -15.94
C VAL A 39 1.90 2.53 -15.21
N SER A 40 3.09 2.23 -14.72
CA SER A 40 3.35 1.08 -13.85
C SER A 40 3.24 1.52 -12.40
N LEU A 41 2.50 0.77 -11.60
CA LEU A 41 2.11 1.08 -10.24
C LEU A 41 2.53 -0.05 -9.31
N ALA A 42 3.13 0.29 -8.17
CA ALA A 42 3.46 -0.65 -7.10
C ALA A 42 2.56 -0.38 -5.89
N SER A 43 2.01 -1.43 -5.30
CA SER A 43 1.17 -1.34 -4.11
C SER A 43 1.99 -0.93 -2.88
N ILE A 44 1.37 -0.16 -1.99
CA ILE A 44 1.93 0.20 -0.68
C ILE A 44 1.14 -0.38 0.49
N GLU A 45 0.09 -1.14 0.21
CA GLU A 45 -0.77 -1.78 1.20
C GLU A 45 0.00 -2.93 1.89
N ASP A 46 -0.14 -3.07 3.22
CA ASP A 46 0.66 -3.99 4.04
C ASP A 46 0.45 -5.48 3.67
N ASP A 47 -0.75 -5.81 3.18
CA ASP A 47 -1.17 -7.15 2.75
C ASP A 47 -0.96 -7.42 1.25
N ALA A 48 -0.53 -6.43 0.48
CA ALA A 48 -0.41 -6.50 -0.97
C ALA A 48 0.88 -5.86 -1.52
N ARG A 49 1.96 -5.77 -0.73
CA ARG A 49 3.21 -5.07 -1.12
C ARG A 49 3.90 -5.60 -2.38
N ASP A 50 3.69 -6.86 -2.74
CA ASP A 50 4.27 -7.48 -3.94
C ASP A 50 3.37 -7.32 -5.19
N GLU A 51 2.24 -6.59 -5.09
CA GLU A 51 1.33 -6.40 -6.21
C GLU A 51 1.74 -5.21 -7.09
N GLU A 52 1.75 -5.45 -8.40
CA GLU A 52 1.96 -4.44 -9.43
C GLU A 52 0.72 -4.31 -10.33
N LEU A 53 0.50 -3.10 -10.84
CA LEU A 53 -0.60 -2.79 -11.76
C LEU A 53 -0.07 -1.91 -12.90
N SER A 54 -0.34 -2.30 -14.14
CA SER A 54 -0.06 -1.47 -15.32
C SER A 54 -1.35 -0.94 -15.92
N VAL A 55 -1.45 0.37 -16.10
CA VAL A 55 -2.66 1.03 -16.60
C VAL A 55 -2.36 2.00 -17.73
N VAL A 56 -3.32 2.14 -18.64
CA VAL A 56 -3.35 3.27 -19.58
C VAL A 56 -4.06 4.41 -18.90
N TRP A 57 -3.31 5.44 -18.49
CA TRP A 57 -3.77 6.47 -17.57
C TRP A 57 -5.06 7.15 -18.02
N GLU A 58 -5.16 7.50 -19.30
CA GLU A 58 -6.32 8.20 -19.87
C GLU A 58 -7.59 7.35 -19.96
N LEU A 59 -7.48 6.02 -19.81
CA LEU A 59 -8.61 5.10 -19.84
C LEU A 59 -9.10 4.70 -18.44
N GLU A 60 -8.34 5.00 -17.40
CA GLU A 60 -8.70 4.62 -16.04
C GLU A 60 -9.73 5.58 -15.45
N PRO A 61 -10.88 5.07 -14.96
CA PRO A 61 -11.85 5.90 -14.29
C PRO A 61 -11.37 6.28 -12.89
N SER A 62 -11.74 7.49 -12.46
CA SER A 62 -11.61 7.93 -11.07
C SER A 62 -10.17 7.88 -10.50
N THR A 63 -9.15 8.12 -11.34
CA THR A 63 -7.77 8.25 -10.87
C THR A 63 -7.56 9.55 -10.12
N VAL A 64 -6.94 9.49 -8.94
CA VAL A 64 -6.54 10.68 -8.17
C VAL A 64 -5.03 10.68 -8.03
N VAL A 65 -4.41 11.81 -8.39
CA VAL A 65 -3.00 12.04 -8.14
C VAL A 65 -2.88 12.82 -6.85
N HIS A 66 -2.19 12.25 -5.86
CA HIS A 66 -1.94 12.96 -4.61
C HIS A 66 -0.72 13.83 -4.77
N ASP A 67 -0.76 15.01 -4.16
CA ASP A 67 0.42 15.85 -4.06
C ASP A 67 1.47 15.11 -3.24
N VAL A 68 2.73 15.24 -3.68
CA VAL A 68 3.86 14.80 -2.86
C VAL A 68 3.72 15.55 -1.55
N ALA A 69 3.49 14.83 -0.46
CA ALA A 69 3.46 15.41 0.87
C ALA A 69 4.80 16.11 1.09
N VAL A 70 4.79 17.43 0.94
CA VAL A 70 5.94 18.25 1.29
C VAL A 70 6.12 18.08 2.79
N LEU A 71 7.36 17.90 3.23
CA LEU A 71 7.65 17.94 4.67
C LEU A 71 7.01 19.22 5.26
N PRO A 72 6.41 19.14 6.45
CA PRO A 72 5.80 20.31 7.07
C PRO A 72 6.82 21.46 7.13
N SER A 73 6.36 22.69 6.89
CA SER A 73 7.24 23.87 6.92
C SER A 73 7.84 24.03 8.32
N PRO A 74 9.16 24.31 8.45
CA PRO A 74 9.81 24.54 9.74
C PRO A 74 9.44 25.91 10.36
N GLU A 75 8.52 26.67 9.75
CA GLU A 75 8.04 27.96 10.25
C GLU A 75 7.51 27.90 11.70
N HIS A 76 6.97 26.76 12.11
CA HIS A 76 6.44 26.55 13.47
C HIS A 76 7.48 25.98 14.44
N GLY A 77 8.76 25.90 14.04
CA GLY A 77 9.83 25.30 14.81
C GLY A 77 9.95 23.80 14.62
N PHE A 78 10.81 23.18 15.43
CA PHE A 78 11.02 21.74 15.48
C PHE A 78 10.51 21.20 16.80
N ASP A 79 10.03 19.96 16.79
CA ASP A 79 9.67 19.24 18.01
C ASP A 79 10.87 19.11 18.96
N GLU A 80 10.59 19.03 20.26
CA GLU A 80 11.64 18.81 21.26
C GLU A 80 12.36 17.47 21.01
N PRO A 81 13.68 17.36 21.25
CA PRO A 81 14.44 16.14 20.96
C PRO A 81 13.87 14.87 21.62
N SER A 82 13.17 15.02 22.74
CA SER A 82 12.48 13.93 23.44
C SER A 82 11.31 13.34 22.64
N GLU A 83 10.61 14.14 21.83
CA GLU A 83 9.51 13.67 21.00
C GLU A 83 10.01 12.82 19.83
N LEU A 84 11.07 13.27 19.16
CA LEU A 84 11.73 12.46 18.13
C LEU A 84 12.28 11.16 18.73
N ALA A 85 12.88 11.21 19.92
CA ALA A 85 13.35 10.01 20.60
C ALA A 85 12.19 9.03 20.89
N ALA A 86 11.06 9.53 21.41
CA ALA A 86 9.87 8.72 21.66
C ALA A 86 9.30 8.10 20.36
N PHE A 87 9.24 8.88 19.27
CA PHE A 87 8.85 8.40 17.95
C PHE A 87 9.76 7.27 17.46
N LEU A 88 11.09 7.46 17.53
CA LEU A 88 12.06 6.44 17.12
C LEU A 88 11.97 5.18 17.99
N HIS A 89 11.67 5.33 19.29
CA HIS A 89 11.35 4.18 20.15
C HIS A 89 10.11 3.45 19.63
N ALA A 90 9.01 4.16 19.37
CA ALA A 90 7.77 3.57 18.87
C ALA A 90 7.96 2.85 17.52
N VAL A 91 8.66 3.46 16.56
CA VAL A 91 8.99 2.84 15.26
C VAL A 91 9.82 1.58 15.45
N ARG A 92 10.81 1.60 16.35
CA ARG A 92 11.64 0.42 16.64
C ARG A 92 10.81 -0.73 17.23
N TRP A 93 9.91 -0.42 18.16
CA TRP A 93 8.96 -1.39 18.70
C TRP A 93 8.04 -1.97 17.62
N GLY A 94 7.55 -1.13 16.70
CA GLY A 94 6.72 -1.55 15.56
C GLY A 94 7.47 -2.39 14.53
N ALA A 95 8.71 -2.02 14.20
CA ALA A 95 9.55 -2.75 13.25
C ALA A 95 9.95 -4.13 13.78
N ILE A 96 10.25 -4.25 15.09
CA ILE A 96 10.50 -5.55 15.73
C ILE A 96 9.26 -6.44 15.67
N ALA A 97 8.06 -5.88 15.84
CA ALA A 97 6.81 -6.63 15.72
C ALA A 97 6.50 -7.08 14.27
N SER A 98 6.99 -6.35 13.26
CA SER A 98 6.78 -6.65 11.83
C SER A 98 7.85 -7.56 11.23
N ALA A 99 9.10 -7.49 11.72
CA ALA A 99 10.23 -8.25 11.19
C ALA A 99 10.23 -9.72 11.63
N ASP A 100 9.66 -10.05 12.79
CA ASP A 100 9.47 -11.43 13.20
C ASP A 100 8.09 -11.94 12.76
N THR A 101 8.02 -12.37 11.51
CA THR A 101 6.83 -12.97 10.91
C THR A 101 6.46 -14.34 11.51
N THR A 102 7.31 -14.90 12.38
CA THR A 102 7.03 -16.13 13.16
C THR A 102 6.55 -15.84 14.58
N ALA A 103 6.81 -14.63 15.10
CA ALA A 103 6.16 -14.12 16.29
C ALA A 103 4.73 -13.75 15.92
N LEU A 104 3.84 -14.73 16.05
CA LEU A 104 2.40 -14.53 16.01
C LEU A 104 2.07 -13.38 16.97
N GLN A 105 1.80 -12.18 16.43
CA GLN A 105 1.20 -11.13 17.23
C GLN A 105 -0.15 -11.70 17.66
N ALA A 106 -0.31 -11.92 18.97
CA ALA A 106 -1.52 -12.52 19.49
C ALA A 106 -2.73 -11.75 18.94
N PRO A 107 -3.70 -12.42 18.29
CA PRO A 107 -4.81 -11.77 17.60
C PRO A 107 -5.73 -10.94 18.52
N PHE A 108 -5.47 -10.91 19.83
CA PHE A 108 -6.33 -10.27 20.83
C PHE A 108 -5.50 -9.42 21.80
N ARG A 109 -5.62 -8.08 21.68
CA ARG A 109 -5.09 -7.07 22.61
C ARG A 109 -6.12 -6.70 23.68
N SER A 110 -6.86 -7.68 24.22
CA SER A 110 -7.80 -7.46 25.33
C SER A 110 -7.57 -8.49 26.43
N GLY A 111 -7.72 -8.08 27.69
CA GLY A 111 -7.51 -8.92 28.88
C GLY A 111 -8.58 -9.99 29.04
N ILE A 112 -8.57 -10.99 28.15
CA ILE A 112 -9.45 -12.16 28.18
C ILE A 112 -8.63 -13.40 28.51
N GLN A 113 -9.20 -14.26 29.35
CA GLN A 113 -8.60 -15.53 29.74
C GLN A 113 -8.71 -16.52 28.57
N ILE A 114 -7.58 -17.13 28.22
CA ILE A 114 -7.46 -17.99 27.03
C ILE A 114 -7.99 -19.38 27.37
N GLU A 115 -8.85 -19.91 26.50
CA GLU A 115 -9.34 -21.28 26.55
C GLU A 115 -8.79 -22.06 25.35
N ASP A 116 -8.34 -23.30 25.57
CA ASP A 116 -7.58 -24.09 24.59
C ASP A 116 -8.28 -24.24 23.23
N TYR A 117 -9.62 -24.27 23.20
CA TYR A 117 -10.40 -24.39 21.97
C TYR A 117 -10.25 -23.18 21.02
N GLN A 118 -9.77 -22.03 21.52
CA GLN A 118 -9.56 -20.82 20.71
C GLN A 118 -8.24 -20.86 19.91
N LEU A 119 -7.33 -21.78 20.25
CA LEU A 119 -6.03 -21.92 19.59
C LEU A 119 -6.05 -22.89 18.41
N ASP A 120 -7.01 -23.81 18.38
CA ASP A 120 -7.21 -24.79 17.31
C ASP A 120 -7.33 -24.18 15.90
N PRO A 121 -8.09 -23.08 15.68
CA PRO A 121 -8.18 -22.43 14.37
C PRO A 121 -6.85 -21.83 13.90
N VAL A 122 -6.05 -21.30 14.83
CA VAL A 122 -4.76 -20.65 14.54
C VAL A 122 -3.73 -21.69 14.08
N VAL A 123 -3.67 -22.83 14.77
CA VAL A 123 -2.77 -23.95 14.40
C VAL A 123 -3.13 -24.54 13.03
N ARG A 124 -4.43 -24.65 12.71
CA ARG A 124 -4.88 -25.07 11.37
C ARG A 124 -4.51 -24.04 10.30
N ALA A 125 -4.67 -22.74 10.58
CA ALA A 125 -4.30 -21.69 9.64
C ALA A 125 -2.78 -21.68 9.33
N LEU A 126 -1.93 -22.03 10.30
CA LEU A 126 -0.47 -22.14 10.11
C LEU A 126 -0.04 -23.37 9.30
N SER A 127 -0.83 -24.45 9.32
CA SER A 127 -0.48 -25.73 8.65
C SER A 127 -1.07 -25.86 7.26
N MET A 128 -1.97 -24.95 6.86
CA MET A 128 -2.56 -24.93 5.53
C MET A 128 -1.63 -24.23 4.52
N PRO A 129 -1.45 -24.78 3.30
CA PRO A 129 -0.80 -24.07 2.21
C PRO A 129 -1.54 -22.75 1.99
N ARG A 130 -0.82 -21.61 2.03
CA ARG A 130 -1.37 -20.24 1.93
C ARG A 130 -2.03 -20.01 0.57
N THR A 131 -3.19 -20.59 0.37
CA THR A 131 -4.09 -20.31 -0.74
C THR A 131 -4.87 -19.09 -0.30
N LYS A 132 -4.81 -17.99 -1.08
CA LYS A 132 -5.66 -16.81 -0.87
C LYS A 132 -7.12 -17.29 -0.90
N LEU A 133 -7.70 -17.54 0.27
CA LEU A 133 -9.06 -18.05 0.38
C LEU A 133 -9.99 -16.87 0.14
N LEU A 134 -10.46 -16.75 -1.11
CA LEU A 134 -11.52 -15.83 -1.47
C LEU A 134 -12.81 -16.35 -0.80
N ILE A 135 -13.26 -15.68 0.25
CA ILE A 135 -14.57 -15.95 0.85
C ILE A 135 -15.59 -15.16 0.03
N ALA A 136 -16.35 -15.87 -0.82
CA ALA A 136 -17.60 -15.36 -1.37
C ALA A 136 -18.73 -16.07 -0.62
N ASP A 137 -19.72 -15.30 -0.17
CA ASP A 137 -20.99 -15.78 0.39
C ASP A 137 -21.79 -16.56 -0.67
#